data_AF-A0A7C6ZH63-F1
#
_entry.id   AF-A0A7C6ZH63-F1
#
_cell.length_a   1.000
_cell.length_b   1.000
_cell.length_c   1.000
_cell.angle_alpha   90.00
_cell.angle_beta   90.00
_cell.angle_gamma   90.00
#
_symmetry.space_group_name_H-M   'P 1'
#
loop_
_entity.id
_entity.type
_entity.pdbx_description
1 polymer ?
#
loop_
_entity_poly.entity_id
_entity_poly.type
_entity_poly.pdbx_seq_one_letter_code
_entity_poly.pdbx_strand_id
1 'polypeptide(L)'
;MRSPGLCGAYVAHVVWVVYAVYAVYVVLEVKSVWRLSKFGFKLDFKIIALALLGIALILIGGLMDRSRTEENPGYDSAGSGTLSSRSEKEGGVLSSPGADSYALRTYERLMENDLEAILSEIDGAGRVLVRVSLKAGPQKELAEDRTRSQRSTDERDERGGTRRITENTEDVRVVMAGQPAGFGGNTPMAVKESRPEIAGVMVVADGAADPRTKSMLGEAVRTLLDIPAHKVIVLPRKGG
;
A
#
# COMPACT_ATOMS: atom_id res chain seq x y z
N MET A 1 -44.33 50.23 34.95
CA MET A 1 -43.42 50.88 33.97
C MET A 1 -42.12 50.08 33.95
N ARG A 2 -41.89 49.26 32.92
CA ARG A 2 -40.66 48.46 32.74
C ARG A 2 -39.74 49.22 31.78
N SER A 3 -38.49 49.44 32.20
CA SER A 3 -37.43 50.07 31.41
C SER A 3 -37.01 49.19 30.22
N PRO A 4 -36.66 49.77 29.06
CA PRO A 4 -36.16 49.01 27.93
C PRO A 4 -34.63 48.82 27.98
N GLY A 5 -34.23 47.55 28.03
CA GLY A 5 -33.17 46.93 27.20
C GLY A 5 -31.80 47.62 27.06
N LEU A 6 -30.91 47.43 28.05
CA LEU A 6 -29.45 47.64 27.89
C LEU A 6 -28.71 46.43 27.29
N CYS A 7 -29.41 45.37 26.90
CA CYS A 7 -28.78 44.09 26.52
C CYS A 7 -28.34 44.02 25.03
N GLY A 8 -28.94 44.81 24.13
CA GLY A 8 -28.68 44.72 22.69
C GLY A 8 -27.34 45.32 22.24
N ALA A 9 -26.88 46.40 22.90
CA ALA A 9 -25.63 47.07 22.52
C ALA A 9 -24.39 46.21 22.82
N TYR A 10 -24.44 45.46 23.93
CA TYR A 10 -23.29 44.66 24.37
C TYR A 10 -22.99 43.50 23.41
N VAL A 11 -24.03 42.84 22.90
CA VAL A 11 -23.88 41.73 21.95
C VAL A 11 -23.31 42.21 20.61
N ALA A 12 -23.71 43.39 20.15
CA ALA A 12 -23.18 43.96 18.91
C ALA A 12 -21.68 44.29 19.03
N HIS A 13 -21.24 44.85 20.15
CA HIS A 13 -19.82 45.15 20.39
C HIS A 13 -18.95 43.89 20.45
N VAL A 14 -19.42 42.82 21.10
CA VAL A 14 -18.67 41.56 21.20
C VAL A 14 -18.52 40.91 19.81
N VAL A 15 -19.58 40.89 19.00
CA VAL A 15 -19.52 40.32 17.63
C VAL A 15 -18.54 41.12 16.75
N TRP A 16 -18.54 42.45 16.86
CA TRP A 16 -17.63 43.30 16.09
C TRP A 16 -16.16 43.09 16.47
N VAL A 17 -15.87 42.90 17.76
CA VAL A 17 -14.51 42.64 18.26
C VAL A 17 -14.00 41.28 17.78
N VAL A 18 -14.82 40.23 17.83
CA VAL A 18 -14.46 38.90 17.34
C VAL A 18 -14.18 38.93 15.84
N TYR A 19 -15.02 39.63 15.06
CA TYR A 19 -14.83 39.75 13.61
C TYR A 19 -13.56 40.54 13.27
N ALA A 20 -13.26 41.62 14.01
CA ALA A 20 -12.04 42.40 13.83
C ALA A 20 -10.77 41.59 14.12
N VAL A 21 -10.77 40.78 15.19
CA VAL A 21 -9.65 39.89 15.53
C VAL A 21 -9.47 38.81 14.46
N TYR A 22 -10.57 38.22 13.97
CA TYR A 22 -10.52 37.21 12.92
C TYR A 22 -10.01 37.78 11.59
N ALA A 23 -10.45 38.98 11.22
CA ALA A 23 -9.99 39.67 10.01
C ALA A 23 -8.49 40.00 10.07
N VAL A 24 -7.97 40.46 11.22
CA VAL A 24 -6.54 40.71 11.41
C VAL A 24 -5.72 39.41 11.32
N TYR A 25 -6.23 38.30 11.87
CA TYR A 25 -5.57 37.00 11.79
C TYR A 25 -5.44 36.51 10.35
N VAL A 26 -6.53 36.57 9.57
CA VAL A 26 -6.54 36.19 8.14
C VAL A 26 -5.59 37.07 7.31
N VAL A 27 -5.55 38.38 7.58
CA VAL A 27 -4.64 39.29 6.86
C VAL A 27 -3.16 39.00 7.17
N LEU A 28 -2.83 38.61 8.40
CA LEU A 28 -1.46 38.22 8.75
C LEU A 28 -1.02 36.92 8.06
N GLU A 29 -1.92 35.95 7.93
CA GLU A 29 -1.65 34.66 7.30
C GLU A 29 -1.43 34.80 5.78
N VAL A 30 -2.29 35.58 5.10
CA VAL A 30 -2.16 35.83 3.65
C VAL A 30 -0.89 36.63 3.31
N LYS A 31 -0.47 37.54 4.18
CA LYS A 31 0.76 38.34 3.97
C LYS A 31 2.04 37.52 4.21
N SER A 32 1.97 36.50 5.07
CA SER A 32 3.05 35.52 5.27
C SER A 32 3.25 34.64 4.03
N VAL A 33 2.14 34.17 3.45
CA VAL A 33 2.15 33.33 2.25
C VAL A 33 2.65 34.10 1.01
N TRP A 34 2.31 35.38 0.87
CA TRP A 34 2.77 36.18 -0.28
C TRP A 34 4.22 36.69 -0.17
N ARG A 35 4.86 36.55 1.01
CA ARG A 35 6.26 36.94 1.23
C ARG A 35 7.25 35.78 1.03
N LEU A 36 6.78 34.60 0.64
CA LEU A 36 7.63 33.44 0.31
C LEU A 36 7.82 33.20 -1.20
N SER A 37 7.11 33.88 -2.09
CA SER A 37 7.18 33.62 -3.54
C SER A 37 8.14 34.52 -4.32
N LYS A 38 8.94 35.37 -3.66
CA LYS A 38 9.93 36.25 -4.32
C LYS A 38 11.34 36.23 -3.73
N PHE A 39 11.78 35.11 -3.17
CA PHE A 39 13.20 34.93 -2.82
C PHE A 39 13.96 34.30 -3.98
N GLY A 40 14.44 35.16 -4.88
CA GLY A 40 15.45 34.79 -5.87
C GLY A 40 16.70 34.25 -5.17
N PHE A 41 17.07 33.02 -5.52
CA PHE A 41 18.12 32.23 -4.89
C PHE A 41 19.51 32.80 -5.24
N LYS A 42 20.03 33.71 -4.41
CA LYS A 42 21.47 33.93 -4.30
C LYS A 42 21.95 33.10 -3.11
N LEU A 43 22.43 31.89 -3.39
CA LEU A 43 23.07 31.03 -2.41
C LEU A 43 24.35 31.71 -1.94
N ASP A 44 24.30 32.31 -0.75
CA ASP A 44 25.50 32.82 -0.12
C ASP A 44 26.47 31.66 0.13
N PHE A 45 27.74 31.80 -0.29
CA PHE A 45 28.81 30.80 -0.10
C PHE A 45 28.93 30.30 1.36
N LYS A 46 28.44 31.09 2.31
CA LYS A 46 28.34 30.74 3.73
C LYS A 46 27.41 29.54 3.99
N ILE A 47 26.28 29.42 3.29
CA ILE A 47 25.32 28.30 3.44
C ILE A 47 25.94 27.02 2.87
N ILE A 48 26.62 27.12 1.72
CA ILE A 48 27.30 25.98 1.09
C ILE A 48 28.47 25.50 1.98
N ALA A 49 29.23 26.42 2.57
CA ALA A 49 30.29 26.09 3.51
C ALA A 49 29.75 25.40 4.78
N LEU A 50 28.60 25.83 5.30
CA LEU A 50 27.95 25.21 6.47
C LEU A 50 27.43 23.80 6.15
N ALA A 51 26.88 23.59 4.95
CA ALA A 51 26.44 22.28 4.50
C ALA A 51 27.62 21.29 4.31
N LEU A 52 28.74 21.75 3.72
CA LEU A 52 29.94 20.93 3.57
C LEU A 52 30.59 20.59 4.92
N LEU A 53 30.60 21.52 5.87
CA LEU A 53 31.09 21.28 7.22
C LEU A 53 30.26 20.21 7.95
N GLY A 54 28.95 20.21 7.77
CA GLY A 54 28.06 19.19 8.34
C GLY A 54 28.35 17.79 7.81
N ILE A 55 28.56 17.65 6.50
CA ILE A 55 28.90 16.36 5.87
C ILE A 55 30.27 15.87 6.37
N ALA A 56 31.24 16.76 6.51
CA ALA A 56 32.56 16.42 7.04
C ALA A 56 32.49 15.90 8.50
N LEU A 57 31.66 16.50 9.35
CA LEU A 57 31.48 16.04 10.74
C LEU A 57 30.81 14.67 10.83
N ILE A 58 29.88 14.35 9.93
CA ILE A 58 29.24 13.01 9.88
C ILE A 58 30.25 11.93 9.51
N LEU A 59 31.14 12.23 8.55
CA LEU A 59 32.19 11.29 8.13
C LEU A 59 33.26 11.08 9.21
N ILE A 60 33.56 12.10 10.01
CA ILE A 60 34.49 12.00 11.15
C ILE A 60 33.82 11.30 12.35
N GLY A 61 32.55 11.60 12.63
CA GLY A 61 31.77 10.99 13.70
C GLY A 61 31.50 9.50 13.49
N GLY A 62 31.37 9.08 12.23
CA GLY A 62 31.22 7.66 11.88
C GLY A 62 32.45 6.79 12.17
N LEU A 63 33.60 7.37 12.53
CA LEU A 63 34.82 6.64 12.86
C LEU A 63 35.08 6.49 14.37
N MET A 64 34.26 7.09 15.24
CA MET A 64 34.55 7.16 16.68
C MET A 64 33.48 6.57 17.61
N ASP A 65 32.56 5.77 17.07
CA ASP A 65 31.60 4.99 17.89
C ASP A 65 32.07 3.54 18.07
N ARG A 66 33.25 3.39 18.68
CA ARG A 66 33.75 2.11 19.19
C ARG A 66 34.45 2.30 20.53
N SER A 67 33.72 2.70 21.57
CA SER A 67 34.06 2.30 22.95
C SER A 67 32.96 2.60 23.98
N ARG A 68 32.63 1.55 24.76
CA ARG A 68 32.04 1.49 26.13
C ARG A 68 30.52 1.27 26.30
N THR A 69 30.16 -0.02 26.27
CA THR A 69 29.66 -0.87 27.39
C THR A 69 29.04 -0.23 28.65
N GLU A 70 27.76 -0.62 28.86
CA GLU A 70 27.00 -1.03 30.08
C GLU A 70 26.64 -0.07 31.22
N GLU A 71 25.32 0.02 31.49
CA GLU A 71 24.70 -0.33 32.79
C GLU A 71 23.20 -0.71 32.60
N ASN A 72 22.78 -1.80 33.25
CA ASN A 72 21.43 -2.43 33.27
C ASN A 72 20.73 -2.10 34.62
N PRO A 73 19.39 -1.99 34.74
CA PRO A 73 18.51 -3.15 35.03
C PRO A 73 17.15 -3.03 34.29
N GLY A 74 16.34 -4.06 33.95
CA GLY A 74 16.26 -5.48 34.26
C GLY A 74 14.77 -5.84 34.36
N TYR A 75 14.21 -6.65 33.44
CA TYR A 75 13.19 -7.69 33.72
C TYR A 75 12.88 -8.56 32.47
N ASP A 76 13.19 -9.84 32.63
CA ASP A 76 12.87 -11.10 31.94
C ASP A 76 11.74 -11.17 30.89
N SER A 77 12.01 -11.87 29.78
CA SER A 77 11.54 -13.27 29.61
C SER A 77 11.83 -13.84 28.21
N ALA A 78 12.62 -14.92 28.22
CA ALA A 78 12.64 -16.14 27.40
C ALA A 78 11.86 -16.21 26.06
N GLY A 79 12.56 -16.70 25.03
CA GLY A 79 11.96 -17.18 23.79
C GLY A 79 12.96 -17.61 22.72
N SER A 80 13.76 -18.63 23.02
CA SER A 80 14.68 -19.33 22.11
C SER A 80 13.97 -19.88 20.87
N GLY A 81 14.63 -19.76 19.70
CA GLY A 81 14.13 -20.34 18.45
C GLY A 81 15.04 -20.07 17.25
N THR A 82 16.29 -20.50 17.32
CA THR A 82 17.18 -20.61 16.15
C THR A 82 16.59 -21.64 15.19
N LEU A 83 16.14 -21.21 14.02
CA LEU A 83 15.89 -22.08 12.87
C LEU A 83 16.65 -21.53 11.67
N SER A 84 17.74 -22.24 11.37
CA SER A 84 18.45 -22.20 10.12
C SER A 84 17.53 -22.73 9.02
N SER A 85 17.12 -21.85 8.10
CA SER A 85 16.62 -22.27 6.80
C SER A 85 17.34 -21.46 5.73
N ARG A 86 18.42 -22.07 5.23
CA ARG A 86 18.99 -21.83 3.92
C ARG A 86 17.85 -21.90 2.89
N SER A 87 17.44 -20.76 2.36
CA SER A 87 16.58 -20.68 1.18
C SER A 87 17.37 -20.06 0.05
N GLU A 88 17.28 -20.75 -1.07
CA GLU A 88 18.03 -20.54 -2.28
C GLU A 88 17.71 -19.18 -2.91
N LYS A 89 18.74 -18.67 -3.57
CA LYS A 89 18.84 -17.36 -4.17
C LYS A 89 18.09 -17.39 -5.50
N GLU A 90 16.81 -17.03 -5.50
CA GLU A 90 16.12 -16.59 -6.72
C GLU A 90 16.18 -15.07 -6.83
N GLY A 91 16.55 -14.59 -8.02
CA GLY A 91 16.85 -13.19 -8.31
C GLY A 91 15.61 -12.31 -8.28
N GLY A 92 15.24 -11.84 -7.09
CA GLY A 92 14.34 -10.71 -6.90
C GLY A 92 15.11 -9.40 -7.11
N VAL A 93 14.59 -8.57 -8.02
CA VAL A 93 15.00 -7.17 -8.18
C VAL A 93 14.91 -6.50 -6.80
N LEU A 94 16.02 -5.92 -6.35
CA LEU A 94 16.13 -5.14 -5.12
C LEU A 94 15.31 -3.85 -5.25
N SER A 95 14.00 -3.94 -5.06
CA SER A 95 13.15 -2.80 -4.75
C SER A 95 13.16 -2.57 -3.24
N SER A 96 13.28 -1.31 -2.82
CA SER A 96 13.26 -0.93 -1.41
C SER A 96 11.93 -1.35 -0.78
N PRO A 97 11.91 -2.13 0.33
CA PRO A 97 10.68 -2.64 0.96
C PRO A 97 9.64 -1.56 1.32
N GLY A 98 10.07 -0.30 1.46
CA GLY A 98 9.20 0.82 1.78
C GLY A 98 8.41 1.40 0.59
N ALA A 99 8.93 1.31 -0.63
CA ALA A 99 8.28 1.92 -1.80
C ALA A 99 7.08 1.09 -2.27
N ASP A 100 7.25 -0.23 -2.35
CA ASP A 100 6.20 -1.14 -2.81
C ASP A 100 5.04 -1.21 -1.79
N SER A 101 5.35 -1.21 -0.49
CA SER A 101 4.33 -1.20 0.55
C SER A 101 3.49 0.08 0.57
N TYR A 102 4.08 1.24 0.27
CA TYR A 102 3.34 2.49 0.14
C TYR A 102 2.42 2.49 -1.09
N ALA A 103 2.90 1.99 -2.23
CA ALA A 103 2.10 1.88 -3.45
C ALA A 103 0.88 0.96 -3.26
N LEU A 104 1.08 -0.19 -2.60
CA LEU A 104 -0.01 -1.13 -2.30
C LEU A 104 -1.05 -0.53 -1.35
N ARG A 105 -0.63 0.17 -0.29
CA ARG A 105 -1.56 0.87 0.63
C ARG A 105 -2.35 1.96 -0.09
N THR A 106 -1.72 2.66 -1.02
CA THR A 106 -2.39 3.69 -1.83
C THR A 106 -3.45 3.03 -2.72
N TYR A 107 -3.12 1.91 -3.34
CA TYR A 107 -4.05 1.14 -4.17
C TYR A 107 -5.25 0.63 -3.37
N GLU A 108 -5.04 0.09 -2.16
CA GLU A 108 -6.12 -0.30 -1.24
C GLU A 108 -7.08 0.87 -0.98
N ARG A 109 -6.54 2.04 -0.62
CA ARG A 109 -7.37 3.22 -0.31
C ARG A 109 -8.17 3.73 -1.49
N LEU A 110 -7.59 3.68 -2.70
CA LEU A 110 -8.32 4.07 -3.91
C LEU A 110 -9.51 3.14 -4.15
N MET A 111 -9.28 1.82 -4.07
CA MET A 111 -10.36 0.83 -4.18
C MET A 111 -11.42 1.00 -3.10
N GLU A 112 -11.01 1.28 -1.85
CA GLU A 112 -11.94 1.50 -0.74
C GLU A 112 -12.85 2.68 -0.99
N ASN A 113 -12.30 3.82 -1.40
CA ASN A 113 -13.08 5.02 -1.70
C ASN A 113 -14.06 4.78 -2.87
N ASP A 114 -13.61 4.11 -3.93
CA ASP A 114 -14.46 3.80 -5.09
C ASP A 114 -15.62 2.87 -4.70
N LEU A 115 -15.32 1.84 -3.88
CA LEU A 115 -16.33 0.91 -3.37
C LEU A 115 -17.30 1.60 -2.41
N GLU A 116 -16.81 2.45 -1.50
CA GLU A 116 -17.66 3.23 -0.59
C GLU A 116 -18.64 4.11 -1.34
N ALA A 117 -18.17 4.83 -2.36
CA ALA A 117 -18.98 5.73 -3.16
C ALA A 117 -20.09 5.00 -3.94
N ILE A 118 -19.79 3.83 -4.51
CA ILE A 118 -20.78 3.07 -5.28
C ILE A 118 -21.76 2.34 -4.37
N LEU A 119 -21.26 1.72 -3.29
CA LEU A 119 -22.10 0.93 -2.38
C LEU A 119 -23.05 1.80 -1.54
N SER A 120 -22.72 3.06 -1.30
CA SER A 120 -23.61 4.00 -0.60
C SER A 120 -24.86 4.37 -1.41
N GLU A 121 -24.82 4.22 -2.74
CA GLU A 121 -25.97 4.49 -3.62
C GLU A 121 -27.00 3.35 -3.64
N ILE A 122 -26.70 2.21 -2.99
CA ILE A 122 -27.63 1.09 -2.87
C ILE A 122 -28.74 1.47 -1.91
N ASP A 123 -29.99 1.21 -2.32
CA ASP A 123 -31.17 1.51 -1.51
C ASP A 123 -31.08 0.83 -0.13
N GLY A 124 -31.33 1.62 0.90
CA GLY A 124 -31.24 1.19 2.29
C GLY A 124 -29.82 0.96 2.83
N ALA A 125 -28.73 1.10 2.05
CA ALA A 125 -27.36 0.87 2.55
C ALA A 125 -26.89 1.94 3.55
N GLY A 126 -27.29 3.19 3.34
CA GLY A 126 -26.89 4.32 4.18
C GLY A 126 -25.39 4.62 4.05
N ARG A 127 -24.75 5.06 5.14
CA ARG A 127 -23.30 5.30 5.12
C ARG A 127 -22.55 3.98 5.13
N VAL A 128 -21.69 3.76 4.14
CA VAL A 128 -20.86 2.56 4.01
C VAL A 128 -19.40 2.89 4.35
N LEU A 129 -18.69 1.95 4.96
CA LEU A 129 -17.25 1.95 5.15
C LEU A 129 -16.71 0.62 4.62
N VAL A 130 -15.66 0.66 3.81
CA VAL A 130 -15.07 -0.52 3.19
C VAL A 130 -13.60 -0.62 3.56
N ARG A 131 -13.15 -1.84 3.86
CA ARG A 131 -11.72 -2.16 3.94
C ARG A 131 -11.41 -3.30 2.99
N VAL A 132 -10.38 -3.10 2.17
CA VAL A 132 -9.83 -4.09 1.24
C VAL A 132 -8.45 -4.51 1.75
N SER A 133 -8.17 -5.80 1.65
CA SER A 133 -6.84 -6.35 1.93
C SER A 133 -6.31 -7.04 0.69
N LEU A 134 -5.07 -6.75 0.30
CA LEU A 134 -4.39 -7.41 -0.80
C LEU A 134 -3.56 -8.59 -0.28
N LYS A 135 -3.59 -9.71 -1.01
CA LYS A 135 -2.79 -10.90 -0.75
C LYS A 135 -1.39 -10.78 -1.36
N ALA A 136 -1.30 -10.19 -2.54
CA ALA A 136 -0.05 -9.99 -3.26
C ALA A 136 -0.12 -8.72 -4.09
N GLY A 137 1.03 -8.11 -4.36
CA GLY A 137 1.16 -7.00 -5.30
C GLY A 137 0.98 -7.42 -6.75
N PRO A 138 1.18 -6.50 -7.70
CA PRO A 138 1.11 -6.80 -9.13
C PRO A 138 2.08 -7.92 -9.50
N GLN A 139 1.62 -8.90 -10.27
CA GLN A 139 2.47 -9.98 -10.77
C GLN A 139 2.76 -9.77 -12.25
N LYS A 140 4.03 -9.97 -12.62
CA LYS A 140 4.52 -9.92 -14.00
C LYS A 140 4.82 -11.34 -14.47
N GLU A 141 4.14 -11.76 -15.53
CA GLU A 141 4.39 -13.03 -16.21
C GLU A 141 5.48 -12.80 -17.26
N LEU A 142 6.58 -13.52 -17.16
CA LEU A 142 7.72 -13.40 -18.07
C LEU A 142 7.51 -14.27 -19.31
N ALA A 143 8.13 -13.86 -20.41
CA ALA A 143 8.16 -14.63 -21.64
C ALA A 143 9.05 -15.85 -21.45
N GLU A 144 8.52 -17.01 -21.77
CA GLU A 144 9.21 -18.29 -21.66
C GLU A 144 9.16 -19.03 -23.00
N ASP A 145 10.29 -19.59 -23.40
CA ASP A 145 10.42 -20.58 -24.46
C ASP A 145 10.35 -21.97 -23.83
N ARG A 146 9.33 -22.77 -24.20
CA ARG A 146 9.05 -24.09 -23.61
C ARG A 146 9.12 -25.18 -24.68
N THR A 147 9.99 -26.16 -24.47
CA THR A 147 10.09 -27.38 -25.30
C THR A 147 9.62 -28.58 -24.50
N ARG A 148 8.57 -29.27 -24.97
CA ARG A 148 8.00 -30.49 -24.35
C ARG A 148 8.23 -31.72 -25.23
N SER A 149 8.70 -32.81 -24.64
CA SER A 149 8.87 -34.11 -25.29
C SER A 149 8.17 -35.19 -24.47
N GLN A 150 7.20 -35.88 -25.08
CA GLN A 150 6.48 -36.99 -24.45
C GLN A 150 6.79 -38.29 -25.22
N ARG A 151 7.29 -39.30 -24.51
CA ARG A 151 7.58 -40.63 -25.07
C ARG A 151 6.79 -41.68 -24.31
N SER A 152 5.94 -42.43 -25.01
CA SER A 152 5.23 -43.57 -24.42
C SER A 152 5.70 -44.87 -25.05
N THR A 153 6.10 -45.83 -24.23
CA THR A 153 6.55 -47.16 -24.63
C THR A 153 5.58 -48.19 -24.06
N ASP A 154 4.96 -48.98 -24.93
CA ASP A 154 4.12 -50.11 -24.55
C ASP A 154 4.88 -51.42 -24.80
N GLU A 155 5.34 -52.05 -23.73
CA GLU A 155 5.96 -53.39 -23.76
C GLU A 155 4.89 -54.45 -23.47
N ARG A 156 4.90 -55.54 -24.25
CA ARG A 156 4.01 -56.68 -24.05
C ARG A 156 4.83 -57.95 -24.01
N ASP A 157 4.80 -58.64 -22.87
CA ASP A 157 5.55 -59.88 -22.67
C ASP A 157 4.81 -61.06 -23.30
N GLU A 158 5.56 -62.06 -23.79
CA GLU A 158 5.01 -63.29 -24.39
C GLU A 158 4.12 -64.10 -23.41
N ARG A 159 4.22 -63.84 -22.11
CA ARG A 159 3.39 -64.45 -21.05
C ARG A 159 2.15 -63.62 -20.67
N GLY A 160 1.85 -62.54 -21.39
CA GLY A 160 0.63 -61.73 -21.21
C GLY A 160 0.76 -60.51 -20.29
N GLY A 161 1.97 -60.20 -19.79
CA GLY A 161 2.23 -58.95 -19.07
C GLY A 161 2.20 -57.76 -20.02
N THR A 162 1.64 -56.63 -19.58
CA THR A 162 1.67 -55.37 -20.35
C THR A 162 2.26 -54.27 -19.48
N ARG A 163 3.27 -53.56 -19.97
CA ARG A 163 3.89 -52.44 -19.29
C ARG A 163 3.81 -51.20 -20.18
N ARG A 164 3.19 -50.14 -19.68
CA ARG A 164 3.21 -48.82 -20.31
C ARG A 164 4.17 -47.92 -19.54
N ILE A 165 5.18 -47.40 -20.21
CA ILE A 165 6.11 -46.39 -19.70
C ILE A 165 5.76 -45.07 -20.38
N THR A 166 5.56 -44.01 -19.61
CA THR A 166 5.38 -42.66 -20.16
C THR A 166 6.47 -41.76 -19.58
N GLU A 167 7.35 -41.28 -20.43
CA GLU A 167 8.40 -40.31 -20.15
C GLU A 167 7.96 -38.93 -20.64
N ASN A 168 8.09 -37.91 -19.79
CA ASN A 168 7.75 -36.54 -20.12
C ASN A 168 8.94 -35.65 -19.75
N THR A 169 9.48 -34.93 -20.73
CA THR A 169 10.60 -33.98 -20.56
C THR A 169 10.13 -32.58 -20.93
N GLU A 170 10.41 -31.60 -20.08
CA GLU A 170 10.08 -30.19 -20.29
C GLU A 170 11.33 -29.33 -20.05
N ASP A 171 11.73 -28.54 -21.06
CA ASP A 171 12.80 -27.52 -20.99
C ASP A 171 12.15 -26.13 -21.10
N VAL A 172 12.38 -25.27 -20.12
CA VAL A 172 11.79 -23.93 -20.00
C VAL A 172 12.90 -22.89 -19.87
N ARG A 173 12.89 -21.86 -20.74
CA ARG A 173 13.89 -20.77 -20.74
C ARG A 173 13.22 -19.41 -20.78
N VAL A 174 13.61 -18.50 -19.89
CA VAL A 174 13.10 -17.11 -19.90
C VAL A 174 13.71 -16.34 -21.07
N VAL A 175 12.85 -15.66 -21.83
CA VAL A 175 13.24 -14.83 -22.98
C VAL A 175 13.71 -13.47 -22.48
N MET A 176 14.95 -13.13 -22.83
CA MET A 176 15.57 -11.86 -22.49
C MET A 176 15.42 -10.88 -23.65
N ALA A 177 15.03 -9.64 -23.36
CA ALA A 177 15.09 -8.56 -24.32
C ALA A 177 16.57 -8.17 -24.54
N GLY A 178 17.07 -8.39 -25.75
CA GLY A 178 18.44 -8.01 -26.11
C GLY A 178 18.55 -6.52 -26.37
N GLN A 179 19.24 -5.78 -25.50
CA GLN A 179 19.76 -4.46 -25.83
C GLN A 179 21.03 -4.61 -26.70
N PRO A 180 21.29 -3.71 -27.67
CA PRO A 180 22.54 -3.72 -28.44
C PRO A 180 23.76 -3.61 -27.51
N ALA A 181 24.81 -4.35 -27.85
CA ALA A 181 26.02 -4.49 -27.06
C ALA A 181 26.62 -3.13 -26.68
N GLY A 182 26.67 -2.83 -25.37
CA GLY A 182 27.26 -1.59 -24.83
C GLY A 182 26.49 -0.99 -23.66
N PHE A 183 25.18 -1.26 -23.53
CA PHE A 183 24.38 -0.88 -22.37
C PHE A 183 24.10 -2.12 -21.51
N GLY A 184 24.75 -2.20 -20.35
CA GLY A 184 24.56 -3.28 -19.39
C GLY A 184 23.12 -3.32 -18.89
N GLY A 185 22.34 -4.28 -19.38
CA GLY A 185 21.00 -4.55 -18.89
C GLY A 185 20.27 -5.54 -19.79
N ASN A 186 20.47 -6.83 -19.55
CA ASN A 186 19.59 -7.86 -20.12
C ASN A 186 18.34 -7.88 -19.22
N THR A 187 17.20 -7.40 -19.71
CA THR A 187 15.93 -7.40 -18.95
C THR A 187 15.01 -8.50 -19.46
N PRO A 188 14.37 -9.29 -18.58
CA PRO A 188 13.43 -10.30 -19.03
C PRO A 188 12.22 -9.63 -19.67
N MET A 189 11.74 -10.20 -20.78
CA MET A 189 10.56 -9.70 -21.46
C MET A 189 9.30 -10.09 -20.67
N ALA A 190 8.46 -9.14 -20.28
CA ALA A 190 7.17 -9.43 -19.64
C ALA A 190 6.08 -9.62 -20.71
N VAL A 191 5.33 -10.71 -20.61
CA VAL A 191 4.18 -11.03 -21.47
C VAL A 191 2.91 -10.38 -20.96
N LYS A 192 2.72 -10.38 -19.64
CA LYS A 192 1.50 -9.90 -19.00
C LYS A 192 1.80 -9.29 -17.64
N GLU A 193 1.07 -8.23 -17.32
CA GLU A 193 1.01 -7.66 -15.98
C GLU A 193 -0.40 -7.81 -15.44
N SER A 194 -0.53 -8.35 -14.23
CA SER A 194 -1.81 -8.62 -13.58
C SER A 194 -2.01 -7.71 -12.37
N ARG A 195 -3.28 -7.42 -12.08
CA ARG A 195 -3.66 -6.59 -10.92
C ARG A 195 -3.36 -7.33 -9.61
N PRO A 196 -3.14 -6.60 -8.50
CA PRO A 196 -2.99 -7.20 -7.17
C PRO A 196 -4.13 -8.17 -6.84
N GLU A 197 -3.80 -9.31 -6.24
CA GLU A 197 -4.80 -10.30 -5.80
C GLU A 197 -5.44 -9.83 -4.48
N ILE A 198 -6.78 -9.86 -4.39
CA ILE A 198 -7.52 -9.48 -3.19
C ILE A 198 -7.58 -10.66 -2.19
N ALA A 199 -7.14 -10.42 -0.96
CA ALA A 199 -7.25 -11.35 0.16
C ALA A 199 -8.69 -11.40 0.71
N GLY A 200 -9.33 -10.23 0.86
CA GLY A 200 -10.71 -10.13 1.32
C GLY A 200 -11.21 -8.70 1.42
N VAL A 201 -12.52 -8.57 1.60
CA VAL A 201 -13.22 -7.29 1.72
C VAL A 201 -14.16 -7.32 2.91
N MET A 202 -14.10 -6.28 3.72
CA MET A 202 -15.02 -6.04 4.83
C MET A 202 -15.83 -4.78 4.54
N VAL A 203 -17.15 -4.89 4.67
CA VAL A 203 -18.09 -3.79 4.49
C VAL A 203 -18.85 -3.57 5.78
N VAL A 204 -18.88 -2.33 6.25
CA VAL A 204 -19.70 -1.90 7.38
C VAL A 204 -20.71 -0.87 6.88
N ALA A 205 -22.00 -1.18 6.97
CA ALA A 205 -23.07 -0.30 6.48
C ALA A 205 -24.13 -0.10 7.56
N ASP A 206 -24.77 1.08 7.57
CA ASP A 206 -25.91 1.34 8.46
C ASP A 206 -27.06 0.37 8.14
N GLY A 207 -27.32 0.16 6.84
CA GLY A 207 -28.35 -0.75 6.34
C GLY A 207 -28.10 -2.24 6.50
N ALA A 208 -26.90 -2.66 6.92
CA ALA A 208 -26.55 -4.08 6.98
C ALA A 208 -27.22 -4.84 8.15
N ALA A 209 -28.06 -4.16 8.95
CA ALA A 209 -28.98 -4.79 9.89
C ALA A 209 -30.14 -5.50 9.17
N ASP A 210 -30.57 -4.98 8.01
CA ASP A 210 -31.57 -5.65 7.18
C ASP A 210 -30.92 -6.79 6.37
N PRO A 211 -31.44 -8.04 6.45
CA PRO A 211 -30.88 -9.16 5.70
C PRO A 211 -30.89 -8.98 4.19
N ARG A 212 -31.85 -8.24 3.61
CA ARG A 212 -31.91 -8.03 2.15
C ARG A 212 -30.79 -7.09 1.73
N THR A 213 -30.65 -5.95 2.39
CA THR A 213 -29.55 -5.00 2.14
C THR A 213 -28.19 -5.67 2.37
N LYS A 214 -28.04 -6.46 3.43
CA LYS A 214 -26.81 -7.22 3.68
C LYS A 214 -26.46 -8.18 2.55
N SER A 215 -27.45 -8.89 2.00
CA SER A 215 -27.25 -9.80 0.87
C SER A 215 -26.87 -9.03 -0.40
N MET A 216 -27.59 -7.94 -0.71
CA MET A 216 -27.32 -7.11 -1.89
C MET A 216 -25.90 -6.53 -1.87
N LEU A 217 -25.46 -5.99 -0.72
CA LEU A 217 -24.10 -5.48 -0.55
C LEU A 217 -23.05 -6.58 -0.76
N GLY A 218 -23.27 -7.75 -0.16
CA GLY A 218 -22.35 -8.88 -0.31
C GLY A 218 -22.26 -9.37 -1.75
N GLU A 219 -23.39 -9.47 -2.44
CA GLU A 219 -23.46 -9.91 -3.84
C GLU A 219 -22.85 -8.90 -4.81
N ALA A 220 -23.08 -7.60 -4.59
CA ALA A 220 -22.49 -6.52 -5.37
C ALA A 220 -20.96 -6.57 -5.31
N VAL A 221 -20.38 -6.68 -4.10
CA VAL A 221 -18.93 -6.74 -3.90
C VAL A 221 -18.34 -7.99 -4.56
N ARG A 222 -19.00 -9.15 -4.40
CA ARG A 222 -18.54 -10.41 -5.00
C ARG A 222 -18.53 -10.34 -6.52
N THR A 223 -19.55 -9.76 -7.12
CA THR A 223 -19.69 -9.64 -8.57
C THR A 223 -18.73 -8.62 -9.16
N LEU A 224 -18.55 -7.48 -8.48
CA LEU A 224 -17.68 -6.41 -8.95
C LEU A 224 -16.20 -6.80 -8.90
N LEU A 225 -15.79 -7.50 -7.85
CA LEU A 225 -14.38 -7.84 -7.61
C LEU A 225 -14.02 -9.29 -7.99
N ASP A 226 -14.99 -10.07 -8.45
CA ASP A 226 -14.85 -11.50 -8.75
C ASP A 226 -14.21 -12.29 -7.59
N ILE A 227 -14.73 -12.07 -6.38
CA ILE A 227 -14.21 -12.72 -5.17
C ILE A 227 -15.19 -13.73 -4.55
N PRO A 228 -14.68 -14.88 -4.06
CA PRO A 228 -15.49 -15.89 -3.37
C PRO A 228 -16.26 -15.34 -2.16
N ALA A 229 -17.42 -15.94 -1.86
CA ALA A 229 -18.29 -15.54 -0.75
C ALA A 229 -17.57 -15.52 0.61
N HIS A 230 -16.71 -16.51 0.86
CA HIS A 230 -15.99 -16.65 2.12
C HIS A 230 -14.91 -15.57 2.35
N LYS A 231 -14.63 -14.74 1.33
CA LYS A 231 -13.70 -13.60 1.42
C LYS A 231 -14.41 -12.25 1.60
N VAL A 232 -15.74 -12.25 1.65
CA VAL A 232 -16.54 -11.03 1.81
C VAL A 232 -17.34 -11.11 3.09
N ILE A 233 -17.23 -10.08 3.92
CA ILE A 233 -18.04 -9.96 5.13
C ILE A 233 -18.73 -8.61 5.18
N VAL A 234 -20.03 -8.63 5.47
CA VAL A 234 -20.86 -7.44 5.61
C VAL A 234 -21.41 -7.39 7.03
N LEU A 235 -21.19 -6.27 7.72
CA LEU A 235 -21.52 -6.06 9.12
C LEU A 235 -22.36 -4.80 9.32
N PRO A 236 -23.33 -4.80 10.25
CA PRO A 236 -24.06 -3.60 10.62
C PRO A 236 -23.14 -2.60 11.35
N ARG A 237 -23.34 -1.30 11.11
CA ARG A 237 -22.68 -0.27 11.92
C ARG A 237 -23.28 -0.23 13.32
N LYS A 238 -22.43 0.02 14.33
CA LYS A 238 -22.87 0.25 15.71
C LYS A 238 -23.80 1.48 15.78
N GLY A 239 -25.04 1.28 16.22
CA GLY A 239 -26.01 2.34 16.44
C GLY A 239 -26.78 2.80 15.19
N GLY A 240 -26.77 1.99 14.12
CA GLY A 240 -27.63 2.16 12.94
C GLY A 240 -28.98 1.46 13.10
#